data_AF-A0A024HLK3-F1
#
_entry.id   AF-A0A024HLK3-F1
#
_cell.length_a   1.000
_cell.length_b   1.000
_cell.length_c   1.000
_cell.angle_alpha   90.00
_cell.angle_beta   90.00
_cell.angle_gamma   90.00
#
_symmetry.space_group_name_H-M   'P 1'
#
loop_
_entity.id
_entity.type
_entity.pdbx_description
1 polymer ?
#
loop_
_entity_poly.entity_id
_entity_poly.type
_entity_poly.pdbx_seq_one_letter_code
_entity_poly.pdbx_strand_id
1 'polypeptide(L)'
;MQSLQCTHRDYTVIARVFEHPGLPTPWAGGCQIIAPDGRISRRQTLPTQMAYMADLDAAQHASIAHGKWLVDQSLSGERELFG
;
A
#
# COMPACT_ATOMS: atom_id res chain seq x y z
N MET A 1 15.33 7.33 -2.87
CA MET A 1 13.89 7.58 -3.10
C MET A 1 13.17 7.50 -1.78
N GLN A 2 12.47 8.57 -1.38
CA GLN A 2 11.60 8.52 -0.20
C GLN A 2 10.28 7.87 -0.62
N SER A 3 9.86 6.82 0.09
CA SER A 3 8.54 6.22 -0.09
C SER A 3 7.48 7.16 0.47
N LEU A 4 6.45 7.47 -0.31
CA LEU A 4 5.28 8.20 0.16
C LEU A 4 4.67 7.47 1.37
N GLN A 5 4.34 8.20 2.44
CA GLN A 5 3.68 7.66 3.62
C GLN A 5 2.68 8.66 4.17
N CYS A 6 1.66 8.17 4.88
CA CYS A 6 0.73 9.01 5.62
C CYS A 6 0.21 8.30 6.87
N THR A 7 -0.33 9.07 7.82
CA THR A 7 -1.11 8.54 8.94
C THR A 7 -2.60 8.53 8.59
N HIS A 8 -3.30 7.44 8.87
CA HIS A 8 -4.75 7.29 8.68
C HIS A 8 -5.33 6.50 9.85
N ARG A 9 -6.23 7.13 10.63
CA ARG A 9 -6.86 6.53 11.83
C ARG A 9 -5.86 5.89 12.80
N ASP A 10 -4.76 6.60 13.05
CA ASP A 10 -3.62 6.17 13.89
C ASP A 10 -2.72 5.06 13.32
N TYR A 11 -3.03 4.55 12.12
CA TYR A 11 -2.14 3.65 11.39
C TYR A 11 -1.19 4.44 10.50
N THR A 12 0.05 3.99 10.37
CA THR A 12 0.97 4.51 9.35
C THR A 12 0.87 3.65 8.09
N VAL A 13 0.51 4.27 6.98
CA VAL A 13 0.45 3.64 5.65
C VAL A 13 1.66 4.08 4.86
N ILE A 14 2.47 3.13 4.40
CA ILE A 14 3.69 3.38 3.62
C ILE A 14 3.51 2.77 2.24
N ALA A 15 3.69 3.57 1.19
CA ALA A 15 3.75 3.08 -0.18
C ALA A 15 5.03 2.24 -0.39
N ARG A 16 4.86 0.98 -0.75
CA ARG A 16 5.91 0.00 -1.06
C ARG A 16 5.80 -0.37 -2.55
N VAL A 17 6.22 0.55 -3.40
CA VAL A 17 6.25 0.36 -4.86
C VAL A 17 7.56 -0.32 -5.26
N PHE A 18 7.48 -1.38 -6.07
CA PHE A 18 8.63 -2.08 -6.61
C PHE A 18 8.75 -1.82 -8.12
N GLU A 19 9.98 -1.64 -8.59
CA GLU A 19 10.26 -1.46 -10.01
C GLU A 19 10.52 -2.80 -10.70
N HIS A 20 9.93 -2.98 -11.88
CA HIS A 20 10.12 -4.09 -12.79
C HIS A 20 10.60 -3.54 -14.14
N PRO A 21 11.92 -3.33 -14.31
CA PRO A 21 12.48 -2.72 -15.50
C PRO A 21 12.17 -3.56 -16.76
N GLY A 22 11.95 -2.87 -17.88
CA GLY A 22 11.66 -3.51 -19.16
C GLY A 22 10.18 -3.79 -19.44
N LEU A 23 9.28 -3.53 -18.49
CA LEU A 23 7.82 -3.56 -18.72
C LEU A 23 7.29 -2.17 -19.08
N PRO A 24 6.23 -2.07 -19.92
CA PRO A 24 5.58 -0.80 -20.22
C PRO A 24 4.93 -0.14 -18.99
N THR A 25 4.60 -0.94 -17.98
CA THR A 25 4.12 -0.51 -16.66
C THR A 25 5.04 -1.06 -15.57
N PRO A 26 6.19 -0.41 -15.32
CA PRO A 26 7.25 -1.00 -14.50
C PRO A 26 6.95 -0.93 -12.99
N TRP A 27 5.97 -0.14 -12.54
CA TRP A 27 5.76 0.11 -11.12
C TRP A 27 4.69 -0.80 -10.52
N ALA A 28 5.12 -1.81 -9.76
CA ALA A 28 4.23 -2.66 -8.98
C ALA A 28 3.82 -1.96 -7.68
N GLY A 29 2.56 -1.53 -7.58
CA GLY A 29 2.02 -0.84 -6.42
C GLY A 29 1.70 -1.79 -5.26
N GLY A 30 1.75 -1.25 -4.05
CA GLY A 30 1.43 -1.95 -2.81
C GLY A 30 1.81 -1.12 -1.60
N CYS A 31 1.31 -1.50 -0.43
CA CYS A 31 1.54 -0.76 0.80
C CYS A 31 1.97 -1.67 1.96
N GLN A 32 2.59 -1.08 2.97
CA GLN A 32 2.80 -1.68 4.27
C GLN A 32 2.09 -0.82 5.31
N ILE A 33 1.44 -1.45 6.28
CA ILE A 33 0.66 -0.79 7.30
C ILE A 33 1.31 -1.07 8.65
N ILE A 34 1.49 -0.03 9.45
CA ILE A 34 1.97 -0.11 10.84
C ILE A 34 0.81 0.28 11.74
N ALA A 35 0.46 -0.62 12.66
CA ALA A 35 -0.55 -0.39 13.68
C ALA A 35 -0.07 0.57 14.77
N PRO A 36 -1.00 1.21 15.50
CA PRO A 36 -0.66 2.06 16.65
C PRO A 36 0.15 1.33 17.73
N ASP A 37 -0.04 0.00 17.85
CA ASP A 37 0.69 -0.88 18.78
C ASP A 37 2.07 -1.32 18.26
N GLY A 38 2.49 -0.83 17.09
CA GLY A 38 3.78 -1.14 16.47
C GLY A 38 3.81 -2.42 15.63
N ARG A 39 2.71 -3.18 15.52
CA ARG A 39 2.66 -4.32 14.59
C ARG A 39 2.78 -3.84 13.15
N ILE A 40 3.47 -4.61 12.32
CA ILE A 40 3.73 -4.26 10.93
C ILE A 40 3.15 -5.36 10.04
N SER A 41 2.34 -4.96 9.05
CA SER A 41 1.79 -5.89 8.08
C SER A 41 2.88 -6.39 7.11
N ARG A 42 2.62 -7.53 6.47
CA ARG A 42 3.29 -7.86 5.20
C ARG A 42 2.91 -6.83 4.14
N ARG A 43 3.67 -6.76 3.05
CA ARG A 43 3.32 -5.92 1.89
C ARG A 43 1.99 -6.38 1.30
N GLN A 44 1.02 -5.47 1.29
CA GLN A 44 -0.28 -5.64 0.66
C GLN A 44 -0.18 -5.14 -0.77
N THR A 45 -0.21 -6.05 -1.74
CA THR A 45 -0.22 -5.71 -3.16
C THR A 45 -1.51 -4.99 -3.54
N LEU A 46 -1.45 -4.05 -4.48
CA LEU A 46 -2.65 -3.54 -5.11
C LEU A 46 -3.46 -4.68 -5.76
N PRO A 47 -4.79 -4.52 -5.94
CA PRO A 47 -5.62 -5.47 -6.67
C PRO A 47 -5.06 -5.72 -8.07
N THR A 48 -5.18 -6.96 -8.57
CA THR A 48 -4.55 -7.41 -9.83
C THR A 48 -4.82 -6.50 -11.03
N GLN A 49 -6.02 -5.91 -11.11
CA GLN A 49 -6.42 -4.98 -12.18
C GLN A 49 -5.65 -3.65 -12.18
N MET A 50 -5.04 -3.27 -11.06
CA MET A 50 -4.30 -2.01 -10.87
C MET A 50 -2.91 -2.25 -10.27
N ALA A 51 -2.41 -3.48 -10.36
CA ALA A 51 -1.17 -3.89 -9.69
C ALA A 51 0.07 -3.20 -10.26
N TYR A 52 0.03 -2.84 -11.55
CA TYR A 52 1.14 -2.24 -12.28
C TYR A 52 0.74 -0.91 -12.89
N MET A 53 1.61 0.09 -12.82
CA MET A 53 1.38 1.43 -13.36
C MET A 53 2.61 1.91 -14.14
N ALA A 54 2.37 2.79 -15.12
CA ALA A 54 3.43 3.38 -15.94
C ALA A 54 4.22 4.47 -15.20
N ASP A 55 3.57 5.11 -14.22
CA ASP A 55 4.11 6.24 -13.48
C ASP A 55 4.30 5.91 -11.99
N LEU A 56 5.44 6.32 -11.43
CA LEU A 56 5.80 6.03 -10.04
C LEU A 56 4.91 6.79 -9.06
N ASP A 57 4.62 8.06 -9.35
CA ASP A 57 3.82 8.90 -8.47
C ASP A 57 2.39 8.37 -8.38
N ALA A 58 1.80 7.98 -9.53
CA ALA A 58 0.54 7.28 -9.59
C ALA A 58 0.55 5.97 -8.78
N ALA A 59 1.62 5.17 -8.91
CA ALA A 59 1.79 3.93 -8.14
C ALA A 59 1.86 4.19 -6.63
N GLN A 60 2.55 5.25 -6.20
CA GLN A 60 2.65 5.64 -4.79
C GLN A 60 1.30 6.11 -4.26
N HIS A 61 0.59 6.99 -4.97
CA HIS A 61 -0.72 7.49 -4.55
C HIS A 61 -1.78 6.39 -4.51
N ALA A 62 -1.80 5.49 -5.51
CA ALA A 62 -2.69 4.33 -5.50
C ALA A 62 -2.40 3.41 -4.31
N SER A 63 -1.12 3.20 -3.99
CA SER A 63 -0.70 2.40 -2.83
C SER A 63 -1.18 3.01 -1.51
N ILE A 64 -1.11 4.33 -1.36
CA ILE A 64 -1.65 5.03 -0.18
C ILE A 64 -3.16 4.88 -0.09
N ALA A 65 -3.88 5.13 -1.19
CA ALA A 65 -5.33 5.00 -1.22
C ALA A 65 -5.79 3.58 -0.84
N HIS A 66 -5.10 2.57 -1.37
CA HIS A 66 -5.36 1.17 -1.02
C HIS A 66 -5.08 0.87 0.45
N GLY A 67 -3.95 1.35 0.99
CA GLY A 67 -3.64 1.14 2.41
C GLY A 67 -4.64 1.78 3.36
N LYS A 68 -5.18 2.97 3.04
CA LYS A 68 -6.28 3.58 3.80
C LYS A 68 -7.53 2.71 3.78
N TRP A 69 -7.93 2.24 2.61
CA TRP A 69 -9.09 1.35 2.45
C TRP A 69 -8.93 0.01 3.20
N LEU A 70 -7.71 -0.52 3.26
CA LEU A 70 -7.39 -1.72 4.03
C LEU A 70 -7.50 -1.50 5.54
N VAL A 71 -7.02 -0.35 6.04
CA VAL A 71 -7.21 0.04 7.45
C VAL A 71 -8.70 0.16 7.78
N ASP A 72 -9.48 0.79 6.91
CA ASP A 72 -10.92 0.97 7.13
C ASP A 72 -11.66 -0.38 7.24
N GLN A 73 -11.35 -1.35 6.36
CA GLN A 73 -11.92 -2.70 6.45
C GLN A 73 -11.45 -3.49 7.66
N SER A 74 -10.23 -3.24 8.13
CA SER A 74 -9.75 -3.93 9.32
C SER A 74 -10.45 -3.44 10.58
N LEU A 75 -10.71 -2.13 10.64
CA LEU A 75 -11.48 -1.52 11.71
C LEU A 75 -12.96 -1.91 11.68
N SER A 76 -13.53 -2.24 10.52
CA SER A 76 -14.89 -2.80 10.43
C SER A 76 -14.95 -4.31 10.71
N GLY A 77 -13.80 -4.98 10.87
CA GLY A 77 -13.73 -6.42 11.11
C GLY A 77 -13.88 -7.28 9.86
N GLU A 78 -13.94 -6.68 8.67
CA GLU A 78 -14.09 -7.39 7.38
C GLU A 78 -12.77 -8.02 6.92
N ARG A 79 -11.63 -7.55 7.43
CA ARG A 79 -10.30 -8.03 7.02
C ARG A 79 -9.27 -8.00 8.14
N GLU A 80 -8.47 -9.07 8.24
CA GLU A 80 -7.27 -9.10 9.07
C GLU A 80 -6.05 -8.54 8.32
N LEU A 81 -5.28 -7.65 8.96
CA LEU A 81 -4.08 -7.03 8.37
C LEU A 81 -2.75 -7.62 8.85
N PHE A 82 -2.76 -8.30 10.00
CA PHE A 82 -1.54 -8.69 10.73
C PHE A 82 -1.42 -10.20 10.97
N GLY A 83 -2.16 -11.00 10.18
CA GLY A 83 -2.06 -12.47 10.17
C GLY A 83 -0.86 -13.03 9.41
#